data_AF-A0A4Y6V4I1-F1
#
_entry.id   AF-A0A4Y6V4I1-F1
#
_cell.length_a   1.000
_cell.length_b   1.000
_cell.length_c   1.000
_cell.angle_alpha   90.00
_cell.angle_beta   90.00
_cell.angle_gamma   90.00
#
_symmetry.space_group_name_H-M   'P 1'
#
loop_
_entity.id
_entity.type
_entity.pdbx_description
1 polymer ?
#
loop_
_entity_poly.entity_id
_entity_poly.type
_entity_poly.pdbx_seq_one_letter_code
_entity_poly.pdbx_strand_id
1 'polypeptide(L)'
;MSQLSVLSVHKQQRTGFPCTFEYGDFRIDGKRLYDEVLRQYPHMDDIGCLGFGPETFQREQIGKLLLLENADFPDGRRALYLCPACGDLGCGAVSLRIERRDSQFVWHEFGLQSAGDTTGTLTPLPGIGPFYFDADAYGRTVRSAYGLGGFHWPTPRP
;
A
#
# COMPACT_ATOMS: atom_id res chain seq x y z
N MET A 1 4.23 -18.86 19.23
CA MET A 1 3.93 -18.72 17.80
C MET A 1 3.12 -17.44 17.65
N SER A 2 3.55 -16.49 16.81
CA SER A 2 2.76 -15.28 16.55
C SER A 2 1.46 -15.68 15.86
N GLN A 3 0.33 -15.08 16.27
CA GLN A 3 -0.96 -15.30 15.63
C GLN A 3 -0.91 -14.75 14.20
N LEU A 4 -1.38 -15.56 13.23
CA LEU A 4 -1.49 -15.14 11.84
C LEU A 4 -2.69 -14.22 11.66
N SER A 5 -2.44 -13.09 11.00
CA SER A 5 -3.46 -12.20 10.46
C SER A 5 -3.90 -12.66 9.07
N VAL A 6 -5.11 -12.26 8.69
CA VAL A 6 -5.68 -12.49 7.36
C VAL A 6 -5.67 -11.18 6.58
N LEU A 7 -4.92 -11.14 5.48
CA LEU A 7 -4.95 -10.03 4.51
C LEU A 7 -6.05 -10.28 3.48
N SER A 8 -6.86 -9.25 3.22
CA SER A 8 -7.71 -9.16 2.02
C SER A 8 -7.55 -7.80 1.33
N VAL A 9 -7.75 -7.77 0.01
CA VAL A 9 -7.80 -6.54 -0.78
C VAL A 9 -9.20 -6.40 -1.37
N HIS A 10 -9.82 -5.25 -1.17
CA HIS A 10 -11.17 -4.99 -1.61
C HIS A 10 -11.20 -3.81 -2.55
N LYS A 11 -12.04 -3.90 -3.59
CA LYS A 11 -12.26 -2.78 -4.48
C LYS A 11 -12.93 -1.65 -3.71
N GLN A 12 -12.38 -0.45 -3.83
CA GLN A 12 -12.89 0.78 -3.24
C GLN A 12 -13.04 1.82 -4.34
N GLN A 13 -14.12 2.59 -4.29
CA GLN A 13 -14.31 3.76 -5.13
C GLN A 13 -13.91 5.01 -4.33
N ARG A 14 -13.16 5.91 -4.95
CA ARG A 14 -12.85 7.23 -4.41
C ARG A 14 -13.43 8.30 -5.33
N THR A 15 -13.99 9.34 -4.72
CA THR A 15 -14.46 10.56 -5.39
C THR A 15 -13.68 11.75 -4.87
N GLY A 16 -13.07 12.52 -5.76
CA GLY A 16 -12.26 13.69 -5.41
C GLY A 16 -11.31 14.06 -6.54
N PHE A 17 -10.40 15.01 -6.31
CA PHE A 17 -9.34 15.30 -7.27
C PHE A 17 -8.47 14.03 -7.47
N PRO A 18 -8.10 13.63 -8.70
CA PRO A 18 -8.41 14.30 -9.97
C PRO A 18 -9.78 13.93 -10.58
N CYS A 19 -10.31 12.74 -10.28
CA CYS A 19 -11.63 12.29 -10.73
C CYS A 19 -12.18 11.15 -9.84
N THR A 20 -13.32 10.56 -10.22
CA THR A 20 -13.84 9.34 -9.59
C THR A 20 -13.18 8.11 -10.22
N PHE A 21 -12.63 7.22 -9.41
CA PHE A 21 -11.98 5.99 -9.88
C PHE A 21 -12.01 4.89 -8.81
N GLU A 22 -11.65 3.67 -9.22
CA GLU A 22 -11.59 2.49 -8.35
C GLU A 22 -10.14 2.07 -8.11
N TYR A 23 -9.87 1.51 -6.93
CA TYR A 23 -8.55 0.98 -6.52
C TYR A 23 -8.73 -0.17 -5.52
N GLY A 24 -7.64 -0.85 -5.16
CA GLY A 24 -7.61 -1.88 -4.12
C GLY A 24 -7.21 -1.32 -2.76
N ASP A 25 -8.08 -1.49 -1.76
CA ASP A 25 -7.85 -1.08 -0.37
C ASP A 25 -7.57 -2.29 0.53
N PHE A 26 -6.70 -2.12 1.52
CA PHE A 26 -6.21 -3.22 2.37
C PHE A 26 -7.08 -3.41 3.61
N ARG A 27 -7.40 -4.68 3.90
CA ARG A 27 -8.02 -5.10 5.14
C ARG A 27 -7.17 -6.16 5.83
N ILE A 28 -7.01 -6.01 7.15
CA ILE A 28 -6.34 -6.98 8.01
C ILE A 28 -7.33 -7.42 9.07
N ASP A 29 -7.57 -8.73 9.14
CA ASP A 29 -8.54 -9.34 10.07
C ASP A 29 -9.94 -8.69 9.93
N GLY A 30 -10.32 -8.38 8.68
CA GLY A 30 -11.59 -7.75 8.31
C GLY A 30 -11.67 -6.23 8.52
N LYS A 31 -10.68 -5.63 9.19
CA LYS A 31 -10.64 -4.18 9.46
C LYS A 31 -9.85 -3.45 8.38
N ARG A 32 -10.33 -2.27 7.94
CA ARG A 32 -9.59 -1.44 6.97
C ARG A 32 -8.34 -0.91 7.65
N LEU A 33 -7.19 -1.21 7.05
CA LEU A 33 -5.91 -0.75 7.60
C LEU A 33 -5.78 0.78 7.50
N TYR A 34 -6.38 1.39 6.47
CA TYR A 34 -6.33 2.84 6.30
C TYR A 34 -7.02 3.60 7.45
N ASP A 35 -8.02 3.01 8.11
CA ASP A 35 -8.68 3.62 9.28
C ASP A 35 -7.71 3.77 10.48
N GLU A 36 -6.69 2.91 10.59
CA GLU A 36 -5.61 3.04 11.59
C GLU A 36 -4.71 4.26 11.29
N VAL A 37 -4.43 4.50 10.00
CA VAL A 37 -3.66 5.65 9.53
C VAL A 37 -4.43 6.94 9.80
N LEU A 38 -5.71 6.98 9.43
CA LEU A 38 -6.58 8.15 9.62
C LEU A 38 -6.78 8.52 11.10
N ARG A 39 -6.70 7.56 12.02
CA ARG A 39 -6.73 7.87 13.46
C ARG A 39 -5.55 8.74 13.93
N GLN A 40 -4.42 8.65 13.25
CA GLN A 40 -3.22 9.44 13.56
C GLN A 40 -3.11 10.66 12.64
N TYR A 41 -3.58 10.55 11.39
CA TYR A 41 -3.55 11.59 10.36
C TYR A 41 -4.92 11.75 9.68
N PRO A 42 -5.89 12.42 10.33
CA PRO A 42 -7.29 12.46 9.87
C PRO A 42 -7.53 13.14 8.53
N HIS A 43 -6.57 13.94 8.05
CA HIS A 43 -6.68 14.70 6.81
C HIS A 43 -5.94 14.05 5.63
N MET A 44 -5.41 12.84 5.80
CA MET A 44 -4.74 12.12 4.73
C MET A 44 -5.75 11.61 3.69
N ASP A 45 -5.41 11.73 2.42
CA ASP A 45 -6.25 11.32 1.29
C ASP A 45 -5.51 10.38 0.32
N ASP A 46 -4.50 9.68 0.85
CA ASP A 46 -3.77 8.65 0.11
C ASP A 46 -4.65 7.41 -0.11
N ILE A 47 -4.32 6.63 -1.13
CA ILE A 47 -5.05 5.42 -1.53
C ILE A 47 -4.11 4.22 -1.61
N GLY A 48 -4.67 3.01 -1.48
CA GLY A 48 -3.88 1.79 -1.58
C GLY A 48 -3.16 1.69 -2.93
N CYS A 49 -1.92 1.22 -2.92
CA CYS A 49 -1.05 1.18 -4.10
C CYS A 49 -1.46 0.14 -5.18
N LEU A 50 -2.53 -0.62 -4.97
CA LEU A 50 -2.93 -1.72 -5.85
C LEU A 50 -4.19 -1.41 -6.66
N GLY A 51 -4.31 -2.05 -7.81
CA GLY A 51 -5.56 -2.14 -8.56
C GLY A 51 -5.94 -0.91 -9.39
N PHE A 52 -5.05 0.06 -9.58
CA PHE A 52 -5.28 1.22 -10.45
C PHE A 52 -4.01 1.54 -11.26
N GLY A 53 -4.12 2.43 -12.25
CA GLY A 53 -2.99 2.80 -13.11
C GLY A 53 -2.70 1.77 -14.22
N PRO A 54 -1.71 2.03 -15.08
CA PRO A 54 -1.32 1.12 -16.16
C PRO A 54 -0.89 -0.26 -15.66
N GLU A 55 -0.94 -1.25 -16.54
CA GLU A 55 -0.55 -2.63 -16.22
C GLU A 55 0.86 -2.74 -15.62
N THR A 56 1.83 -2.00 -16.17
CA THR A 56 3.22 -1.99 -15.69
C THR A 56 3.31 -1.52 -14.24
N PHE A 57 2.62 -0.42 -13.91
CA PHE A 57 2.55 0.10 -12.55
C PHE A 57 1.96 -0.94 -11.59
N GLN A 58 0.83 -1.56 -11.95
CA GLN A 58 0.21 -2.56 -11.07
C GLN A 58 1.09 -3.78 -10.82
N ARG A 59 1.77 -4.27 -11.87
CA ARG A 59 2.72 -5.39 -11.75
C ARG A 59 3.88 -5.03 -10.83
N GLU A 60 4.42 -3.82 -10.96
CA GLU A 60 5.49 -3.31 -10.12
C GLU A 60 5.05 -3.24 -8.64
N GLN A 61 3.88 -2.66 -8.35
CA GLN A 61 3.37 -2.56 -6.96
C GLN A 61 3.12 -3.94 -6.34
N ILE A 62 2.55 -4.88 -7.11
CA ILE A 62 2.40 -6.28 -6.70
C ILE A 62 3.77 -6.91 -6.41
N GLY A 63 4.73 -6.73 -7.31
CA GLY A 63 6.08 -7.25 -7.17
C GLY A 63 6.79 -6.70 -5.93
N LYS A 64 6.64 -5.40 -5.65
CA LYS A 64 7.17 -4.73 -4.46
C LYS A 64 6.65 -5.36 -3.18
N LEU A 65 5.34 -5.53 -3.05
CA LEU A 65 4.72 -6.13 -1.87
C LEU A 65 5.08 -7.63 -1.71
N LEU A 66 5.46 -8.31 -2.78
CA LEU A 66 5.91 -9.70 -2.77
C LEU A 66 7.42 -9.88 -2.60
N LEU A 67 8.18 -8.78 -2.44
CA LEU A 67 9.65 -8.76 -2.42
C LEU A 67 10.30 -9.31 -3.71
N LEU A 68 9.61 -9.17 -4.84
CA LEU A 68 10.12 -9.52 -6.17
C LEU A 68 10.69 -8.32 -6.92
N GLU A 69 10.35 -7.11 -6.48
CA GLU A 69 10.84 -5.84 -7.02
C GLU A 69 11.57 -5.03 -5.94
N ASN A 70 12.40 -4.08 -6.40
CA ASN A 70 13.12 -3.15 -5.53
C ASN A 70 12.15 -2.32 -4.67
N ALA A 71 12.58 -1.99 -3.46
CA ALA A 71 11.83 -1.11 -2.57
C ALA A 71 11.66 0.30 -3.16
N ASP A 72 10.64 1.02 -2.69
CA ASP A 72 10.36 2.40 -3.11
C ASP A 72 11.38 3.39 -2.54
N PHE A 73 11.87 3.12 -1.33
CA PHE A 73 12.78 3.99 -0.61
C PHE A 73 14.17 3.35 -0.41
N PRO A 74 15.26 4.15 -0.35
CA PRO A 74 16.63 3.65 -0.20
C PRO A 74 16.88 2.81 1.06
N ASP A 75 16.07 2.99 2.11
CA ASP A 75 16.15 2.24 3.37
C ASP A 75 15.38 0.92 3.35
N GLY A 76 14.87 0.51 2.18
CA GLY A 76 14.19 -0.76 1.94
C GLY A 76 12.68 -0.73 2.21
N ARG A 77 12.09 0.45 2.46
CA ARG A 77 10.66 0.59 2.72
C ARG A 77 9.84 0.63 1.43
N ARG A 78 8.60 0.14 1.52
CA ARG A 78 7.66 0.06 0.40
C ARG A 78 6.44 0.90 0.67
N ALA A 79 5.97 1.62 -0.34
CA ALA A 79 4.78 2.43 -0.25
C ALA A 79 3.53 1.53 -0.29
N LEU A 80 2.63 1.77 0.65
CA LEU A 80 1.36 1.07 0.77
C LEU A 80 0.17 1.96 0.43
N TYR A 81 0.21 3.22 0.88
CA TYR A 81 -0.74 4.25 0.48
C TYR A 81 -0.01 5.39 -0.21
N LEU A 82 -0.53 5.84 -1.35
CA LEU A 82 0.07 6.78 -2.28
C LEU A 82 -0.89 7.91 -2.62
N CYS A 83 -0.33 9.05 -3.02
CA CYS A 83 -1.11 10.17 -3.54
C CYS A 83 -2.00 9.74 -4.71
N PRO A 84 -3.32 9.99 -4.67
CA PRO A 84 -4.27 9.53 -5.68
C PRO A 84 -4.14 10.25 -7.03
N ALA A 85 -3.44 11.38 -7.09
CA ALA A 85 -3.30 12.17 -8.31
C ALA A 85 -2.11 11.74 -9.18
N CYS A 86 -0.98 11.42 -8.56
CA CYS A 86 0.28 11.15 -9.28
C CYS A 86 0.92 9.80 -8.93
N GLY A 87 0.61 9.21 -7.76
CA GLY A 87 1.34 8.05 -7.25
C GLY A 87 2.82 8.31 -6.96
N ASP A 88 3.25 9.57 -6.94
CA ASP A 88 4.66 9.98 -6.80
C ASP A 88 5.08 10.06 -5.33
N LEU A 89 6.26 9.53 -5.01
CA LEU A 89 6.80 9.47 -3.64
C LEU A 89 7.20 10.84 -3.09
N GLY A 90 7.38 11.86 -3.93
CA GLY A 90 7.61 13.24 -3.52
C GLY A 90 6.39 13.87 -2.82
N CYS A 91 5.17 13.45 -3.17
CA CYS A 91 3.96 13.84 -2.44
C CYS A 91 3.85 13.21 -1.05
N GLY A 92 4.68 12.21 -0.76
CA GLY A 92 4.59 11.39 0.44
C GLY A 92 3.81 10.10 0.21
N ALA A 93 4.07 9.15 1.08
CA ALA A 93 3.42 7.85 1.13
C ALA A 93 3.37 7.33 2.57
N VAL A 94 2.36 6.54 2.87
CA VAL A 94 2.45 5.60 4.00
C VAL A 94 3.32 4.45 3.55
N SER A 95 4.47 4.27 4.18
CA SER A 95 5.43 3.21 3.89
C SER A 95 5.60 2.24 5.06
N LEU A 96 6.09 1.04 4.77
CA LEU A 96 6.35 -0.01 5.76
C LEU A 96 7.53 -0.89 5.35
N ARG A 97 8.05 -1.66 6.30
CA ARG A 97 8.99 -2.76 6.02
C ARG A 97 8.23 -4.07 5.83
N ILE A 98 8.64 -4.80 4.80
CA ILE A 98 8.15 -6.15 4.51
C ILE A 98 9.34 -7.09 4.66
N GLU A 99 9.18 -8.09 5.53
CA GLU A 99 10.14 -9.18 5.66
C GLU A 99 9.51 -10.51 5.25
N ARG A 100 10.31 -11.35 4.60
CA ARG A 100 9.99 -12.75 4.39
C ARG A 100 10.71 -13.58 5.46
N ARG A 101 9.94 -14.34 6.23
CA ARG A 101 10.47 -15.27 7.25
C ARG A 101 9.89 -16.65 6.98
N ASP A 102 10.69 -17.57 6.44
CA ASP A 102 10.28 -18.93 6.09
C ASP A 102 8.93 -18.99 5.35
N SER A 103 7.86 -19.36 6.06
CA SER A 103 6.49 -19.49 5.56
C SER A 103 5.61 -18.26 5.84
N GLN A 104 6.18 -17.10 6.16
CA GLN A 104 5.43 -15.90 6.53
C GLN A 104 5.93 -14.63 5.82
N PHE A 105 5.00 -13.69 5.59
CA PHE A 105 5.33 -12.29 5.33
C PHE A 105 5.01 -11.48 6.58
N VAL A 106 5.88 -10.53 6.92
CA VAL A 106 5.70 -9.66 8.08
C VAL A 106 5.64 -8.22 7.61
N TRP A 107 4.55 -7.53 7.91
CA TRP A 107 4.46 -6.07 7.77
C TRP A 107 4.75 -5.42 9.11
N HIS A 108 5.72 -4.52 9.16
CA HIS A 108 6.11 -3.83 10.39
C HIS A 108 6.68 -2.44 10.13
N GLU A 109 6.90 -1.69 11.21
CA GLU A 109 7.48 -0.34 11.19
C GLU A 109 6.76 0.58 10.22
N PHE A 110 5.45 0.78 10.35
CA PHE A 110 4.71 1.71 9.50
C PHE A 110 5.13 3.16 9.76
N GLY A 111 5.04 4.00 8.74
CA GLY A 111 5.37 5.42 8.86
C GLY A 111 5.03 6.22 7.60
N LEU A 112 5.03 7.55 7.71
CA LEU A 112 4.94 8.46 6.59
C LEU A 112 6.33 8.80 6.09
N GLN A 113 6.53 8.75 4.77
CA GLN A 113 7.83 8.98 4.14
C GLN A 113 7.64 9.67 2.79
N SER A 114 8.48 10.66 2.49
CA SER A 114 8.53 11.34 1.19
C SER A 114 9.96 11.32 0.63
N ALA A 115 10.09 11.29 -0.69
CA ALA A 115 11.37 11.35 -1.40
C ALA A 115 11.96 12.78 -1.52
N GLY A 116 11.30 13.79 -0.94
CA GLY A 116 11.57 15.21 -1.18
C GLY A 116 12.92 15.77 -0.72
N ASP A 117 13.60 15.16 0.27
CA ASP A 117 14.90 15.61 0.76
C ASP A 117 15.85 14.42 1.02
N THR A 118 17.16 14.65 0.99
CA THR A 118 18.27 13.67 0.95
C THR A 118 18.33 12.62 2.07
N THR A 119 17.41 12.66 3.04
CA THR A 119 17.26 11.63 4.08
C THR A 119 15.85 11.06 4.19
N GLY A 120 14.88 11.53 3.39
CA GLY A 120 13.49 11.11 3.39
C GLY A 120 12.89 11.08 4.79
N THR A 121 12.36 12.20 5.28
CA THR A 121 11.84 12.29 6.65
C THR A 121 10.81 11.20 6.92
N LEU A 122 11.19 10.21 7.73
CA LEU A 122 10.32 9.14 8.19
C LEU A 122 9.63 9.58 9.49
N THR A 123 8.32 9.67 9.46
CA THR A 123 7.50 9.86 10.67
C THR A 123 6.81 8.56 11.03
N PRO A 124 7.20 7.86 12.11
CA PRO A 124 6.60 6.58 12.47
C PRO A 124 5.09 6.67 12.75
N LEU A 125 4.36 5.59 12.42
CA LEU A 125 2.96 5.38 12.78
C LEU A 125 2.89 4.32 13.90
N PRO A 126 3.09 4.71 15.18
CA PRO A 126 3.09 3.76 16.28
C PRO A 126 1.75 3.03 16.43
N GLY A 127 1.80 1.80 16.90
CA GLY A 127 0.61 0.99 17.17
C GLY A 127 -0.02 0.30 15.93
N ILE A 128 0.55 0.50 14.74
CA ILE A 128 0.16 -0.25 13.54
C ILE A 128 1.14 -1.41 13.32
N GLY A 129 0.61 -2.64 13.34
CA GLY A 129 1.40 -3.86 13.24
C GLY A 129 2.26 -4.16 14.48
N PRO A 130 3.19 -5.13 14.41
CA PRO A 130 3.46 -5.97 13.24
C PRO A 130 2.30 -6.92 12.90
N PHE A 131 2.12 -7.21 11.61
CA PHE A 131 1.18 -8.20 11.12
C PHE A 131 1.93 -9.36 10.49
N TYR A 132 1.52 -10.59 10.81
CA TYR A 132 2.14 -11.82 10.34
C TYR A 132 1.16 -12.54 9.43
N PHE A 133 1.56 -12.81 8.19
CA PHE A 133 0.69 -13.46 7.20
C PHE A 133 1.29 -14.79 6.78
N ASP A 134 0.43 -15.78 6.53
CA ASP A 134 0.82 -16.98 5.80
C ASP A 134 1.32 -16.61 4.39
N ALA A 135 2.42 -17.23 3.97
CA ALA A 135 3.07 -17.03 2.69
C ALA A 135 2.14 -17.06 1.49
N ASP A 136 1.41 -18.17 1.39
CA ASP A 136 0.69 -18.53 0.19
C ASP A 136 -0.63 -17.76 0.13
N ALA A 137 -1.28 -17.59 1.29
CA ALA A 137 -2.45 -16.73 1.42
C ALA A 137 -2.11 -15.27 1.08
N TYR A 138 -1.04 -14.71 1.66
CA TYR A 138 -0.55 -13.37 1.35
C TYR A 138 -0.28 -13.21 -0.16
N GLY A 139 0.49 -14.16 -0.71
CA GLY A 139 0.86 -14.15 -2.12
C GLY A 139 -0.34 -14.17 -3.07
N ARG A 140 -1.36 -14.98 -2.78
CA ARG A 140 -2.61 -15.02 -3.55
C ARG A 140 -3.38 -13.71 -3.43
N THR A 141 -3.55 -13.19 -2.22
CA THR A 141 -4.30 -11.96 -1.97
C THR A 141 -3.69 -10.74 -2.67
N VAL A 142 -2.37 -10.55 -2.58
CA VAL A 142 -1.71 -9.41 -3.25
C VAL A 142 -1.88 -9.51 -4.77
N ARG A 143 -1.73 -10.71 -5.35
CA ARG A 143 -1.90 -10.93 -6.80
C ARG A 143 -3.35 -10.75 -7.26
N SER A 144 -4.34 -11.06 -6.40
CA SER A 144 -5.75 -10.91 -6.77
C SER A 144 -6.18 -9.46 -6.95
N ALA A 145 -5.37 -8.48 -6.53
CA ALA A 145 -5.63 -7.06 -6.74
C ALA A 145 -5.32 -6.58 -8.16
N TYR A 146 -4.65 -7.41 -8.99
CA TYR A 146 -4.33 -7.07 -10.37
C TYR A 146 -5.59 -6.79 -11.20
N GLY A 147 -5.67 -5.60 -11.78
CA GLY A 147 -6.80 -5.15 -12.59
C GLY A 147 -8.06 -4.79 -11.80
N LEU A 148 -8.03 -4.80 -10.46
CA LEU A 148 -9.23 -4.70 -9.62
C LEU A 148 -10.06 -3.44 -9.85
N GLY A 149 -9.41 -2.29 -10.08
CA GLY A 149 -10.02 -1.00 -10.41
C GLY A 149 -9.75 -0.54 -11.86
N GLY A 150 -9.30 -1.46 -12.74
CA GLY A 150 -9.00 -1.17 -14.15
C GLY A 150 -7.55 -0.77 -14.42
N PHE A 151 -7.23 -0.55 -15.71
CA PHE A 151 -5.87 -0.32 -16.22
C PHE A 151 -5.66 1.10 -16.75
N HIS A 152 -6.04 2.11 -15.96
CA HIS A 152 -5.91 3.51 -16.35
C HIS A 152 -5.48 4.37 -15.18
N TRP A 153 -4.74 5.43 -15.48
CA TRP A 153 -4.53 6.49 -14.49
C TRP A 153 -5.87 7.18 -14.18
N PRO A 154 -6.07 7.66 -12.94
CA PRO A 154 -7.21 8.49 -12.60
C PRO A 154 -7.00 9.85 -13.25
N THR A 155 -7.43 9.97 -14.50
CA THR A 155 -7.41 11.21 -15.26
C THR A 155 -8.85 11.70 -15.43
N PRO A 156 -9.11 13.01 -15.38
CA PRO A 156 -10.43 13.53 -15.73
C PRO A 156 -10.76 13.08 -17.15
N ARG A 157 -11.89 12.39 -17.33
CA ARG A 157 -12.37 12.09 -18.68
C ARG A 157 -12.91 13.41 -19.28
N PRO A 158 -12.64 13.69 -20.57
CA PRO A 158 -13.23 14.84 -21.25
C PRO A 158 -14.76 14.75 -21.29
#